data_AF-A0A8X7YH14-F1
#
_entry.id   AF-A0A8X7YH14-F1
#
_cell.length_a   1.000
_cell.length_b   1.000
_cell.length_c   1.000
_cell.angle_alpha   90.00
_cell.angle_beta   90.00
_cell.angle_gamma   90.00
#
_symmetry.space_group_name_H-M   'P 1'
#
loop_
_entity.id
_entity.type
_entity.pdbx_description
1 polymer ?
#
loop_
_entity_poly.entity_id
_entity_poly.type
_entity_poly.pdbx_seq_one_letter_code
_entity_poly.pdbx_strand_id
1 'polypeptide(L)'
;MGCYHSKRTKETPGYEEPTVLAAETPCEYAFSRGSLLQHPSFTVSEVEALYELFKKLSSLVIDDGLIHKEELQLALFRNKNRRNLFADRIFDLFDVKRNGVIEFGEFVRSLGVFHPNAPVEDKIHFTFRLYDLRQTGFIEREELKEMVLALLHESDLLLSDDVVETIVDKTFSDADLKGDGKIDPEEWKEFVSKNPSLIKNMTLPYLKDITLAFPSFVLSTEVEDSEV
;
A
#
# COMPACT_ATOMS: atom_id res chain seq x y z
N MET A 1 -2.47 39.04 29.63
CA MET A 1 -2.19 37.59 29.77
C MET A 1 -3.24 36.85 28.95
N GLY A 2 -2.97 36.60 27.67
CA GLY A 2 -3.85 35.81 26.81
C GLY A 2 -3.53 34.34 26.98
N CYS A 3 -4.48 33.56 27.52
CA CYS A 3 -4.31 32.12 27.66
C CYS A 3 -4.49 31.46 26.29
N TYR A 4 -3.38 31.01 25.70
CA TYR A 4 -3.39 30.11 24.54
C TYR A 4 -4.15 28.85 24.92
N HIS A 5 -5.33 28.67 24.35
CA HIS A 5 -6.02 27.39 24.37
C HIS A 5 -5.28 26.46 23.41
N SER A 6 -4.29 25.75 23.93
CA SER A 6 -3.73 24.58 23.25
C SER A 6 -4.88 23.59 23.06
N LYS A 7 -5.38 23.50 21.82
CA LYS A 7 -6.28 22.42 21.41
C LYS A 7 -5.47 21.14 21.56
N ARG A 8 -5.61 20.45 22.70
CA ARG A 8 -5.21 19.06 22.81
C ARG A 8 -6.07 18.28 21.82
N THR A 9 -5.52 17.97 20.66
CA THR A 9 -5.97 16.87 19.82
C THR A 9 -6.11 15.67 20.75
N LYS A 10 -7.31 15.08 20.81
CA LYS A 10 -7.48 13.81 21.51
C LYS A 10 -6.54 12.83 20.81
N GLU A 11 -5.47 12.45 21.49
CA GLU A 11 -4.55 11.40 21.05
C GLU A 11 -5.37 10.12 20.94
N THR A 12 -5.77 9.78 19.73
CA THR A 12 -6.37 8.49 19.40
C THR A 12 -5.28 7.42 19.55
N PRO A 13 -5.61 6.18 19.97
CA PRO A 13 -4.64 5.09 19.98
C PRO A 13 -3.97 4.96 18.60
N GLY A 14 -2.63 4.89 18.57
CA GLY A 14 -1.87 4.77 17.32
C GLY A 14 -1.67 6.06 16.52
N TYR A 15 -1.99 7.23 17.09
CA TYR A 15 -1.66 8.52 16.46
C TYR A 15 -0.14 8.73 16.44
N GLU A 16 0.41 8.95 15.25
CA GLU A 16 1.80 9.31 15.02
C GLU A 16 1.85 10.69 14.33
N GLU A 17 2.82 11.51 14.72
CA GLU A 17 3.00 12.87 14.21
C GLU A 17 3.21 12.86 12.68
N PRO A 18 2.45 13.66 11.89
CA PRO A 18 2.57 13.68 10.43
C PRO A 18 3.98 13.97 9.90
N THR A 19 4.75 14.77 10.63
CA THR A 19 6.14 15.09 10.29
C THR A 19 7.06 13.86 10.36
N VAL A 20 6.86 12.99 11.34
CA VAL A 20 7.61 11.74 11.50
C VAL A 20 7.19 10.75 10.41
N LEU A 21 5.88 10.57 10.22
CA LEU A 21 5.35 9.64 9.22
C LEU A 21 5.77 10.01 7.79
N ALA A 22 5.75 11.30 7.45
CA ALA A 22 6.24 11.75 6.15
C ALA A 22 7.69 11.29 5.93
N ALA A 23 8.58 11.53 6.91
CA ALA A 23 10.00 11.19 6.81
C ALA A 23 10.29 9.68 6.70
N GLU A 24 9.39 8.83 7.21
CA GLU A 24 9.55 7.37 7.20
C GLU A 24 8.93 6.67 5.98
N THR A 25 8.25 7.41 5.10
CA THR A 25 7.72 6.83 3.86
C THR A 25 8.85 6.46 2.89
N PRO A 26 8.65 5.46 2.00
CA PRO A 26 9.64 5.11 0.98
C PRO A 26 10.14 6.34 0.25
N CYS A 27 11.46 6.47 0.11
CA CYS A 27 12.07 7.69 -0.41
C CYS A 27 12.80 7.45 -1.72
N GLU A 28 12.63 8.37 -2.66
CA GLU A 28 13.48 8.41 -3.84
C GLU A 28 14.83 9.01 -3.43
N TYR A 29 15.92 8.32 -3.80
CA TYR A 29 17.27 8.84 -3.59
C TYR A 29 17.64 9.80 -4.72
N ALA A 30 17.69 11.10 -4.42
CA ALA A 30 18.19 12.10 -5.33
C ALA A 30 19.60 12.55 -4.92
N PHE A 31 20.57 12.44 -5.82
CA PHE A 31 21.89 13.01 -5.59
C PHE A 31 21.89 14.48 -6.03
N SER A 32 21.91 15.40 -5.07
CA SER A 32 21.94 16.84 -5.34
C SER A 32 22.98 17.53 -4.46
N ARG A 33 23.85 18.35 -5.08
CA ARG A 33 24.88 19.15 -4.39
C ARG A 33 25.76 18.36 -3.41
N GLY A 34 26.14 17.13 -3.76
CA GLY A 34 27.07 16.32 -2.96
C GLY A 34 26.47 15.67 -1.72
N SER A 35 25.14 15.71 -1.54
CA SER A 35 24.41 14.96 -0.51
C SER A 35 23.34 14.08 -1.14
N LEU A 36 23.11 12.91 -0.53
CA LEU A 36 21.91 12.11 -0.80
C LEU A 36 20.74 12.82 -0.12
N LEU A 37 19.84 13.38 -0.90
CA LEU A 37 18.55 13.87 -0.41
C LEU A 37 17.57 12.70 -0.48
N GLN A 38 16.98 12.38 0.67
CA GLN A 38 15.84 11.48 0.74
C GLN A 38 14.59 12.33 0.54
N HIS A 39 13.88 12.08 -0.55
CA HIS A 39 12.57 12.69 -0.75
C HIS A 39 11.50 11.69 -0.37
N PRO A 40 10.83 11.89 0.79
CA PRO A 40 9.74 11.00 1.19
C PRO A 40 8.64 11.00 0.14
N SER A 41 7.95 9.86 0.02
CA SER A 41 6.83 9.71 -0.91
C SER A 41 5.66 10.65 -0.59
N PHE A 42 5.51 11.04 0.68
CA PHE A 42 4.51 12.00 1.11
C PHE A 42 5.13 13.21 1.81
N THR A 43 4.54 14.37 1.55
CA THR A 43 4.71 15.61 2.31
C THR A 43 3.83 15.61 3.57
N VAL A 44 4.12 16.49 4.52
CA VAL A 44 3.32 16.65 5.76
C VAL A 44 1.84 16.90 5.44
N SER A 45 1.57 17.79 4.49
CA SER A 45 0.24 18.11 4.01
C SER A 45 -0.52 16.91 3.43
N GLU A 46 0.18 16.04 2.70
CA GLU A 46 -0.40 14.82 2.16
C GLU A 46 -0.69 13.80 3.27
N VAL A 47 0.17 13.69 4.29
CA VAL A 47 -0.08 12.84 5.46
C VAL A 47 -1.29 13.35 6.25
N GLU A 48 -1.47 14.65 6.41
CA GLU A 48 -2.65 15.23 7.05
C GLU A 48 -3.94 14.98 6.24
N ALA A 49 -3.88 15.07 4.91
CA ALA A 49 -4.99 14.67 4.05
C ALA A 49 -5.29 13.16 4.14
N LEU A 50 -4.26 12.32 4.23
CA LEU A 50 -4.42 10.88 4.47
C LEU A 50 -5.04 10.58 5.83
N TYR A 51 -4.81 11.41 6.85
CA TYR A 51 -5.47 11.28 8.15
C TYR A 51 -6.98 11.51 8.06
N GLU A 52 -7.43 12.46 7.24
CA GLU A 52 -8.86 12.66 6.97
C GLU A 52 -9.49 11.46 6.26
N LEU A 53 -8.77 10.85 5.32
CA LEU A 53 -9.19 9.59 4.71
C LEU A 53 -9.25 8.47 5.76
N PHE A 54 -8.19 8.30 6.54
CA PHE A 54 -8.08 7.27 7.57
C PHE A 54 -9.25 7.34 8.55
N LYS A 55 -9.55 8.52 9.11
CA LYS A 55 -10.69 8.72 10.03
C LYS A 55 -12.03 8.31 9.41
N LYS A 56 -12.23 8.56 8.11
CA LYS A 56 -13.46 8.13 7.41
C LYS A 56 -13.54 6.62 7.27
N LEU A 57 -12.40 5.94 7.07
CA LEU A 57 -12.33 4.49 6.93
C LEU A 57 -12.48 3.77 8.27
N SER A 58 -11.75 4.24 9.29
CA SER A 58 -11.69 3.67 10.65
C SER A 58 -12.94 3.95 11.51
N SER A 59 -14.04 4.36 10.87
CA SER A 59 -15.33 4.62 11.51
C SER A 59 -16.50 4.09 10.67
N LEU A 60 -16.20 3.28 9.64
CA LEU A 60 -17.22 2.73 8.73
C LEU A 60 -18.06 1.65 9.41
N VAL A 61 -17.47 0.86 10.30
CA VAL A 61 -18.16 -0.22 11.03
C VAL A 61 -18.04 0.01 12.53
N ILE A 62 -16.85 0.32 13.02
CA ILE A 62 -16.56 0.56 14.44
C ILE A 62 -15.81 1.89 14.56
N ASP A 63 -16.32 2.82 15.36
CA ASP A 63 -15.66 4.11 15.60
C ASP A 63 -14.65 3.99 16.76
N ASP A 64 -13.54 3.30 16.52
CA ASP A 64 -12.44 3.11 17.48
C ASP A 64 -11.10 3.71 17.02
N GLY A 65 -11.05 4.26 15.80
CA GLY A 65 -9.84 4.86 15.25
C GLY A 65 -8.84 3.85 14.68
N LEU A 66 -9.28 2.61 14.44
CA LEU A 66 -8.50 1.54 13.82
C LEU A 66 -9.22 1.06 12.57
N ILE A 67 -8.49 0.62 11.53
CA ILE A 67 -9.14 0.02 10.36
C ILE A 67 -9.17 -1.49 10.54
N HIS A 68 -10.37 -2.04 10.70
CA HIS A 68 -10.60 -3.48 10.73
C HIS A 68 -10.72 -4.06 9.31
N LYS A 69 -10.56 -5.39 9.18
CA LYS A 69 -10.62 -6.07 7.89
C LYS A 69 -11.95 -5.83 7.17
N GLU A 70 -13.05 -5.84 7.90
CA GLU A 70 -14.40 -5.59 7.38
C GLU A 70 -14.56 -4.16 6.86
N GLU A 71 -13.88 -3.18 7.48
CA GLU A 71 -13.91 -1.79 7.06
C GLU A 71 -13.11 -1.58 5.78
N LEU A 72 -11.95 -2.21 5.66
CA LEU A 72 -11.17 -2.21 4.42
C LEU A 72 -11.95 -2.87 3.27
N GLN A 73 -12.58 -4.04 3.51
CA GLN A 73 -13.41 -4.71 2.50
C GLN A 73 -14.63 -3.86 2.10
N LEU A 74 -15.26 -3.19 3.06
CA LEU A 74 -16.36 -2.26 2.80
C LEU A 74 -15.90 -1.06 1.95
N ALA A 75 -14.73 -0.50 2.24
CA ALA A 75 -14.15 0.61 1.50
C ALA A 75 -13.82 0.23 0.05
N LEU A 76 -13.22 -0.94 -0.16
CA LEU A 76 -12.78 -1.40 -1.49
C LEU A 76 -13.95 -1.88 -2.37
N PHE A 77 -14.90 -2.62 -1.81
CA PHE A 77 -15.93 -3.31 -2.61
C PHE A 77 -17.35 -2.82 -2.37
N ARG A 78 -17.56 -1.87 -1.45
CA ARG A 78 -18.89 -1.49 -0.95
C ARG A 78 -19.67 -2.68 -0.39
N ASN A 79 -18.96 -3.74 0.03
CA ASN A 79 -19.54 -4.95 0.60
C ASN A 79 -18.56 -5.57 1.61
N LYS A 80 -18.90 -5.44 2.90
CA LYS A 80 -18.10 -5.94 4.02
C LYS A 80 -17.98 -7.47 4.13
N ASN A 81 -18.79 -8.22 3.38
CA ASN A 81 -18.79 -9.69 3.41
C ASN A 81 -18.17 -10.29 2.13
N ARG A 82 -17.66 -9.46 1.21
CA ARG A 82 -17.04 -9.95 -0.02
C ARG A 82 -15.66 -10.49 0.31
N ARG A 83 -15.52 -11.82 0.29
CA ARG A 83 -14.22 -12.47 0.35
C ARG A 83 -13.45 -12.18 -0.93
N ASN A 84 -12.21 -11.75 -0.78
CA ASN A 84 -11.34 -11.41 -1.89
C ASN A 84 -9.89 -11.69 -1.46
N LEU A 85 -9.19 -12.55 -2.20
CA LEU A 85 -7.84 -12.97 -1.85
C LEU A 85 -6.90 -11.76 -1.78
N PHE A 86 -6.98 -10.84 -2.74
CA PHE A 86 -6.11 -9.66 -2.77
C PHE A 86 -6.39 -8.70 -1.62
N ALA A 87 -7.65 -8.46 -1.26
CA ALA A 87 -7.98 -7.58 -0.14
C ALA A 87 -7.49 -8.16 1.19
N ASP A 88 -7.61 -9.47 1.36
CA ASP A 88 -7.08 -10.18 2.53
C ASP A 88 -5.55 -10.04 2.59
N ARG A 89 -4.86 -10.22 1.46
CA ARG A 89 -3.40 -10.04 1.38
C ARG A 89 -2.94 -8.61 1.58
N ILE A 90 -3.66 -7.64 1.04
CA ILE A 90 -3.37 -6.22 1.25
C ILE A 90 -3.55 -5.85 2.71
N PHE A 91 -4.60 -6.36 3.36
CA PHE A 91 -4.80 -6.16 4.80
C PHE A 91 -3.61 -6.71 5.60
N ASP A 92 -3.23 -7.96 5.36
CA ASP A 92 -2.11 -8.62 6.05
C ASP A 92 -0.77 -7.89 5.84
N LEU A 93 -0.57 -7.27 4.67
CA LEU A 93 0.64 -6.48 4.38
C LEU A 93 0.62 -5.09 5.01
N PHE A 94 -0.57 -4.54 5.27
CA PHE A 94 -0.74 -3.26 5.95
C PHE A 94 -0.65 -3.43 7.47
N ASP A 95 -1.16 -4.51 8.04
CA ASP A 95 -1.04 -4.87 9.47
C ASP A 95 0.38 -5.40 9.78
N VAL A 96 1.35 -4.48 9.81
CA VAL A 96 2.77 -4.76 10.08
C VAL A 96 2.95 -5.34 11.49
N LYS A 97 2.16 -4.86 12.45
CA LYS A 97 2.19 -5.29 13.86
C LYS A 97 1.51 -6.64 14.09
N ARG A 98 0.74 -7.14 13.12
CA ARG A 98 -0.02 -8.41 13.17
C ARG A 98 -0.98 -8.46 14.36
N ASN A 99 -1.62 -7.34 14.67
CA ASN A 99 -2.58 -7.24 15.77
C ASN A 99 -4.05 -7.32 15.29
N GLY A 100 -4.27 -7.53 13.99
CA GLY A 100 -5.58 -7.69 13.38
C GLY A 100 -6.27 -6.39 13.00
N VAL A 101 -5.57 -5.25 13.09
CA VAL A 101 -6.06 -3.92 12.75
C VAL A 101 -4.96 -3.13 12.05
N ILE A 102 -5.35 -2.12 11.27
CA ILE A 102 -4.39 -1.19 10.66
C ILE A 102 -4.45 0.13 11.41
N GLU A 103 -3.34 0.50 12.05
CA GLU A 103 -3.17 1.81 12.68
C GLU A 103 -2.81 2.90 11.65
N PHE A 104 -2.91 4.17 12.03
CA PHE A 104 -2.67 5.28 11.11
C PHE A 104 -1.26 5.27 10.50
N GLY A 105 -0.23 5.01 11.32
CA GLY A 105 1.14 4.94 10.83
C GLY A 105 1.38 3.78 9.86
N GLU A 106 0.75 2.63 10.11
CA GLU A 106 0.78 1.47 9.21
C GLU A 106 0.10 1.76 7.87
N PHE A 107 -1.04 2.46 7.91
CA PHE A 107 -1.76 2.91 6.74
C PHE A 107 -0.93 3.84 5.85
N VAL A 108 -0.29 4.86 6.44
CA VAL A 108 0.53 5.84 5.70
C VAL A 108 1.77 5.19 5.10
N ARG A 109 2.53 4.41 5.90
CA ARG A 109 3.75 3.75 5.42
C ARG A 109 3.45 2.76 4.30
N SER A 110 2.35 2.01 4.40
CA SER A 110 1.94 1.04 3.38
C SER A 110 1.43 1.71 2.10
N LEU A 111 0.62 2.78 2.22
CA LEU A 111 0.20 3.58 1.06
C LEU A 111 1.36 4.30 0.38
N GLY A 112 2.43 4.60 1.12
CA GLY A 112 3.65 5.18 0.56
C GLY A 112 4.21 4.37 -0.61
N VAL A 113 4.14 3.03 -0.55
CA VAL A 113 4.58 2.15 -1.64
C VAL A 113 3.75 2.34 -2.91
N PHE A 114 2.47 2.70 -2.78
CA PHE A 114 1.57 2.95 -3.91
C PHE A 114 1.72 4.35 -4.51
N HIS A 115 2.47 5.24 -3.85
CA HIS A 115 2.69 6.59 -4.35
C HIS A 115 3.43 6.56 -5.70
N PRO A 116 3.11 7.43 -6.68
CA PRO A 116 3.77 7.39 -7.98
C PRO A 116 5.26 7.76 -7.96
N ASN A 117 5.75 8.41 -6.91
CA ASN A 117 7.18 8.70 -6.73
C ASN A 117 7.91 7.65 -5.87
N ALA A 118 7.20 6.61 -5.40
CA ALA A 118 7.84 5.55 -4.64
C ALA A 118 8.82 4.75 -5.54
N PRO A 119 9.99 4.33 -5.01
CA PRO A 119 10.92 3.52 -5.76
C PRO A 119 10.27 2.27 -6.35
N VAL A 120 10.62 1.96 -7.60
CA VAL A 120 10.11 0.75 -8.27
C VAL A 120 10.53 -0.51 -7.51
N GLU A 121 11.70 -0.50 -6.86
CA GLU A 121 12.18 -1.61 -6.05
C GLU A 121 11.22 -1.94 -4.89
N ASP A 122 10.70 -0.92 -4.20
CA ASP A 122 9.76 -1.11 -3.09
C ASP A 122 8.44 -1.70 -3.60
N LYS A 123 8.01 -1.30 -4.80
CA LYS A 123 6.83 -1.87 -5.46
C LYS A 123 7.04 -3.34 -5.83
N ILE A 124 8.22 -3.69 -6.34
CA ILE A 124 8.60 -5.08 -6.68
C ILE A 124 8.63 -5.95 -5.42
N HIS A 125 9.27 -5.47 -4.36
CA HIS A 125 9.34 -6.18 -3.09
C HIS A 125 7.96 -6.35 -2.45
N PHE A 126 7.11 -5.31 -2.52
CA PHE A 126 5.76 -5.39 -2.00
C PHE A 126 4.90 -6.39 -2.78
N THR A 127 4.98 -6.43 -4.12
CA THR A 127 4.23 -7.42 -4.92
C THR A 127 4.73 -8.83 -4.74
N PHE A 128 6.03 -9.02 -4.49
CA PHE A 128 6.56 -10.31 -4.11
C PHE A 128 5.87 -10.84 -2.84
N ARG A 129 5.83 -10.01 -1.78
CA ARG A 129 5.15 -10.38 -0.53
C ARG A 129 3.64 -10.55 -0.69
N LEU A 130 3.03 -9.86 -1.66
CA LEU A 130 1.62 -10.05 -1.99
C LEU A 130 1.36 -11.46 -2.51
N TYR A 131 2.26 -11.98 -3.35
CA TYR A 131 2.13 -13.28 -4.02
C TYR A 131 2.67 -14.47 -3.22
N ASP A 132 3.61 -14.27 -2.30
CA ASP A 132 4.05 -15.28 -1.32
C ASP A 132 2.99 -15.48 -0.22
N LEU A 133 1.90 -16.18 -0.56
CA LEU A 133 0.72 -16.36 0.29
C LEU A 133 1.07 -16.98 1.65
N ARG A 134 1.95 -17.97 1.66
CA ARG A 134 2.34 -18.73 2.85
C ARG A 134 3.55 -18.13 3.57
N GLN A 135 4.11 -17.03 3.07
CA GLN A 135 5.26 -16.31 3.66
C GLN A 135 6.49 -17.22 3.79
N THR A 136 6.72 -18.05 2.78
CA THR A 136 7.85 -18.99 2.74
C THR A 136 9.17 -18.30 2.36
N GLY A 137 9.08 -17.05 1.87
CA GLY A 137 10.19 -16.34 1.24
C GLY A 137 10.35 -16.64 -0.25
N PHE A 138 9.43 -17.42 -0.83
CA PHE A 138 9.41 -17.82 -2.23
C PHE A 138 7.97 -17.79 -2.74
N ILE A 139 7.77 -17.57 -4.04
CA ILE A 139 6.49 -17.80 -4.71
C ILE A 139 6.50 -19.22 -5.24
N GLU A 140 5.73 -20.10 -4.62
CA GLU A 140 5.58 -21.48 -5.03
C GLU A 140 4.57 -21.60 -6.19
N ARG A 141 4.62 -22.72 -6.91
CA ARG A 141 3.74 -22.96 -8.07
C ARG A 141 2.26 -22.92 -7.68
N GLU A 142 1.93 -23.54 -6.56
CA GLU A 142 0.57 -23.62 -6.04
C GLU A 142 0.04 -22.23 -5.68
N GLU A 143 0.91 -21.39 -5.12
CA GLU A 143 0.64 -19.98 -4.83
C GLU A 143 0.29 -19.21 -6.10
N LEU A 144 1.12 -19.34 -7.14
CA LEU A 144 0.86 -18.73 -8.43
C LEU A 144 -0.48 -19.19 -9.03
N LYS A 145 -0.78 -20.49 -8.95
CA LYS A 145 -2.07 -21.03 -9.42
C LYS A 145 -3.25 -20.41 -8.68
N GLU A 146 -3.18 -20.32 -7.34
CA GLU A 146 -4.22 -19.68 -6.53
C GLU A 146 -4.45 -18.22 -6.93
N MET A 147 -3.37 -17.46 -7.16
CA MET A 147 -3.44 -16.07 -7.61
C MET A 147 -4.10 -15.94 -9.00
N VAL A 148 -3.73 -16.79 -9.95
CA VAL A 148 -4.32 -16.80 -11.30
C VAL A 148 -5.82 -17.10 -11.24
N LEU A 149 -6.22 -18.10 -10.45
CA LEU A 149 -7.63 -18.43 -10.27
C LEU A 149 -8.42 -17.29 -9.63
N ALA A 150 -7.84 -16.60 -8.63
CA ALA A 150 -8.48 -15.44 -8.01
C ALA A 150 -8.71 -14.30 -9.02
N LEU A 151 -7.72 -13.98 -9.87
CA LEU A 151 -7.84 -12.95 -10.90
C LEU A 151 -8.91 -13.27 -11.94
N LEU A 152 -8.95 -14.52 -12.41
CA LEU A 152 -9.94 -14.98 -13.39
C LEU A 152 -11.34 -14.88 -12.81
N HIS A 153 -11.53 -15.34 -11.56
CA HIS A 153 -12.80 -15.24 -10.86
C HIS A 153 -13.24 -13.78 -10.66
N GLU A 154 -12.33 -12.86 -10.34
CA GLU A 154 -12.65 -11.43 -10.20
C GLU A 154 -13.03 -10.75 -11.51
N SER A 155 -12.52 -11.25 -12.62
CA SER A 155 -12.80 -10.74 -13.96
C SER A 155 -14.01 -11.42 -14.61
N ASP A 156 -14.74 -12.27 -13.88
CA ASP A 156 -15.82 -13.12 -14.37
C ASP A 156 -15.40 -13.98 -15.59
N LEU A 157 -14.12 -14.36 -15.65
CA LEU A 157 -13.54 -15.20 -16.71
C LEU A 157 -13.46 -16.66 -16.23
N LEU A 158 -14.05 -17.56 -17.01
CA LEU A 158 -13.99 -19.00 -16.74
C LEU A 158 -13.11 -19.67 -17.79
N LEU A 159 -11.96 -20.18 -17.35
CA LEU A 159 -11.07 -21.01 -18.15
C LEU A 159 -11.12 -22.45 -17.63
N SER A 160 -10.84 -23.43 -18.49
CA SER A 160 -10.69 -24.81 -18.04
C SER A 160 -9.42 -24.98 -17.21
N ASP A 161 -9.42 -25.96 -16.30
CA ASP A 161 -8.26 -26.24 -15.45
C ASP A 161 -6.99 -26.51 -16.28
N ASP A 162 -7.11 -27.25 -17.39
CA ASP A 162 -5.99 -27.49 -18.32
C ASP A 162 -5.37 -26.19 -18.88
N VAL A 163 -6.19 -25.18 -19.15
CA VAL A 163 -5.72 -23.88 -19.65
C VAL A 163 -5.06 -23.09 -18.53
N VAL A 164 -5.61 -23.15 -17.32
CA VAL A 164 -5.01 -22.53 -16.13
C VAL A 164 -3.65 -23.16 -15.83
N GLU A 165 -3.55 -24.49 -15.81
CA GLU A 165 -2.29 -25.22 -15.66
C GLU A 165 -1.27 -24.81 -16.72
N THR A 166 -1.69 -24.72 -17.98
CA THR A 166 -0.80 -24.27 -19.06
C THR A 166 -0.28 -22.85 -18.85
N ILE A 167 -1.11 -21.94 -18.33
CA ILE A 167 -0.70 -20.57 -18.01
C ILE A 167 0.32 -20.59 -16.87
N VAL A 168 0.00 -21.31 -15.78
CA VAL A 168 0.88 -21.45 -14.61
C VAL A 168 2.22 -22.06 -15.00
N ASP A 169 2.22 -23.17 -15.75
CA ASP A 169 3.43 -23.83 -16.27
C ASP A 169 4.34 -22.88 -17.04
N LYS A 170 3.76 -22.12 -17.98
CA LYS A 170 4.52 -21.18 -18.81
C LYS A 170 5.07 -20.03 -17.97
N THR A 171 4.23 -19.42 -17.14
CA THR A 171 4.67 -18.33 -16.26
C THR A 171 5.77 -18.79 -15.32
N PHE A 172 5.64 -19.99 -14.75
CA PHE A 172 6.63 -20.55 -13.85
C PHE A 172 7.95 -20.83 -14.57
N SER A 173 7.89 -21.47 -15.75
CA SER A 173 9.09 -21.73 -16.57
C SER A 173 9.80 -20.46 -17.03
N ASP A 174 9.10 -19.35 -17.18
CA ASP A 174 9.69 -18.06 -17.57
C ASP A 174 10.30 -17.31 -16.37
N ALA A 175 9.84 -17.59 -15.15
CA ALA A 175 10.23 -16.89 -13.93
C ALA A 175 11.27 -17.66 -13.09
N ASP A 176 11.16 -18.99 -12.97
CA ASP A 176 12.10 -19.87 -12.25
C ASP A 176 13.35 -20.12 -13.11
N LEU A 177 14.30 -19.19 -13.03
CA LEU A 177 15.54 -19.22 -13.83
C LEU A 177 16.53 -20.25 -13.30
N LYS A 178 16.47 -20.56 -12.00
CA LYS A 178 17.33 -21.54 -11.33
C LYS A 178 16.82 -22.97 -11.52
N GLY A 179 15.53 -23.15 -11.82
CA GLY A 179 14.89 -24.43 -12.02
C GLY A 179 14.75 -25.25 -10.73
N ASP A 180 14.61 -24.59 -9.58
CA ASP A 180 14.50 -25.24 -8.28
C ASP A 180 13.05 -25.40 -7.80
N GLY A 181 12.08 -25.03 -8.64
CA GLY A 181 10.66 -25.25 -8.41
C GLY A 181 9.99 -24.19 -7.54
N LYS A 182 10.64 -23.03 -7.35
CA LYS A 182 10.16 -21.89 -6.55
C LYS A 182 10.75 -20.60 -7.13
N ILE A 183 10.03 -19.49 -7.02
CA ILE A 183 10.52 -18.20 -7.52
C ILE A 183 11.02 -17.38 -6.34
N ASP A 184 12.29 -17.00 -6.35
CA ASP A 184 12.88 -16.16 -5.31
C ASP A 184 12.78 -14.64 -5.61
N PRO A 185 13.15 -13.75 -4.66
CA PRO A 185 13.05 -12.31 -4.86
C PRO A 185 13.86 -11.78 -6.05
N GLU A 186 15.03 -12.35 -6.34
CA GLU A 186 15.87 -11.94 -7.45
C GLU A 186 15.25 -12.34 -8.80
N GLU A 187 14.73 -13.56 -8.89
CA GLU A 187 14.01 -14.07 -10.06
C GLU A 187 12.74 -13.28 -10.32
N TRP A 188 11.96 -12.99 -9.26
CA TRP A 188 10.77 -12.15 -9.35
C TRP A 188 11.11 -10.76 -9.88
N LYS A 189 12.17 -10.14 -9.36
CA LYS A 189 12.65 -8.84 -9.83
C LYS A 189 13.02 -8.87 -11.31
N GLU A 190 13.75 -9.89 -11.75
CA GLU A 190 14.10 -10.04 -13.16
C GLU A 190 12.85 -10.24 -14.02
N PHE A 191 11.90 -11.07 -13.56
CA PHE A 191 10.65 -11.33 -14.25
C PHE A 191 9.79 -10.06 -14.41
N VAL A 192 9.66 -9.26 -13.36
CA VAL A 192 8.96 -7.96 -13.40
C VAL A 192 9.69 -6.96 -14.30
N SER A 193 11.02 -6.95 -14.32
CA SER A 193 11.78 -6.05 -15.20
C SER A 193 11.49 -6.30 -16.68
N LYS A 194 11.26 -7.57 -17.07
CA LYS A 194 10.84 -7.98 -18.41
C LYS A 194 9.35 -7.74 -18.66
N ASN A 195 8.54 -7.69 -17.59
CA ASN A 195 7.09 -7.54 -17.65
C ASN A 195 6.58 -6.41 -16.72
N PRO A 196 6.84 -5.12 -17.02
CA PRO A 196 6.49 -4.02 -16.10
C PRO A 196 4.99 -3.87 -15.82
N SER A 197 4.12 -4.44 -16.67
CA SER A 197 2.67 -4.45 -16.46
C SER A 197 2.24 -5.20 -15.19
N LEU A 198 3.05 -6.13 -14.69
CA LEU A 198 2.75 -6.93 -13.49
C LEU A 198 2.60 -6.08 -12.23
N ILE A 199 3.30 -4.95 -12.17
CA ILE A 199 3.26 -4.03 -11.02
C ILE A 199 2.47 -2.76 -11.32
N LYS A 200 1.71 -2.72 -12.43
CA LYS A 200 0.92 -1.53 -12.81
C LYS A 200 -0.08 -1.13 -11.72
N ASN A 201 -0.66 -2.10 -11.03
CA ASN A 201 -1.63 -1.88 -9.94
C ASN A 201 -0.98 -1.39 -8.63
N MET A 202 0.37 -1.32 -8.57
CA MET A 202 1.13 -0.79 -7.44
C MET A 202 1.33 0.73 -7.50
N THR A 203 0.59 1.42 -8.37
CA THR A 203 0.63 2.87 -8.45
C THR A 203 -0.78 3.40 -8.42
N LEU A 204 -1.06 4.27 -7.45
CA LEU A 204 -2.33 4.96 -7.29
C LEU A 204 -2.11 6.43 -7.67
N PRO A 205 -2.43 6.85 -8.91
CA PRO A 205 -2.08 8.18 -9.41
C PRO A 205 -2.68 9.32 -8.58
N TYR A 206 -3.88 9.09 -8.01
CA TYR A 206 -4.60 10.07 -7.20
C TYR A 206 -3.93 10.40 -5.87
N LEU A 207 -2.92 9.63 -5.42
CA LEU A 207 -2.18 9.96 -4.21
C LEU A 207 -1.37 11.26 -4.36
N LYS A 208 -1.00 11.66 -5.58
CA LYS A 208 -0.35 12.95 -5.86
C LYS A 208 -1.26 14.16 -5.63
N ASP A 209 -2.57 13.93 -5.74
CA ASP A 209 -3.59 14.98 -5.69
C ASP A 209 -4.48 14.81 -4.44
N ILE A 210 -4.02 14.05 -3.44
CA ILE A 210 -4.83 13.67 -2.28
C ILE A 210 -5.28 14.90 -1.46
N THR A 211 -4.49 15.95 -1.44
CA THR A 211 -4.82 17.23 -0.78
C THR A 211 -5.99 17.95 -1.46
N LEU A 212 -6.23 17.72 -2.76
CA LEU A 212 -7.39 18.27 -3.48
C LEU A 212 -8.68 17.51 -3.20
N ALA A 213 -8.58 16.21 -2.86
CA ALA A 213 -9.74 15.40 -2.49
C ALA A 213 -10.33 15.77 -1.12
N PHE A 214 -9.53 16.42 -0.27
CA PHE A 214 -9.92 16.89 1.06
C PHE A 214 -9.61 18.40 1.23
N PRO A 215 -10.37 19.28 0.56
CA PRO A 215 -10.05 20.71 0.47
C PRO A 215 -10.13 21.46 1.81
N SER A 216 -10.71 20.86 2.87
CA SER A 216 -10.66 21.41 4.22
C SER A 216 -9.24 21.69 4.70
N PHE A 217 -8.24 20.99 4.14
CA PHE A 217 -6.83 21.18 4.45
C PHE A 217 -6.21 22.40 3.74
N VAL A 218 -6.60 22.65 2.48
CA VAL A 218 -6.09 23.77 1.66
C VAL A 218 -6.47 25.14 2.27
N LEU A 219 -7.52 25.19 3.07
CA LEU A 219 -8.00 26.42 3.74
C LEU A 219 -7.32 26.70 5.09
N SER A 220 -6.55 25.78 5.66
CA SER A 220 -5.89 25.95 6.96
C SER A 220 -4.39 26.22 6.89
N THR A 221 -3.79 26.14 5.70
CA THR A 221 -2.36 26.47 5.49
C THR A 221 -2.14 27.93 5.06
N GLU A 222 -2.94 28.88 5.57
CA GLU A 222 -2.48 30.27 5.65
C GLU A 222 -1.34 30.33 6.68
N VAL A 223 -0.16 29.91 6.22
CA VAL A 223 1.10 30.35 6.83
C VAL A 223 1.13 31.84 6.56
N GLU A 224 0.91 32.66 7.58
CA GLU A 224 1.22 34.09 7.51
C GLU A 224 2.71 34.20 7.18
N ASP A 225 3.04 34.42 5.91
CA ASP A 225 4.35 34.93 5.50
C ASP A 225 4.54 36.27 6.21
N SER A 226 5.15 36.19 7.39
CA SER A 226 5.50 37.37 8.16
C SER A 226 6.69 37.99 7.46
N GLU A 227 6.44 39.01 6.64
CA GLU A 227 7.46 39.93 6.19
C GLU A 227 8.19 40.50 7.41
N VAL A 228 9.51 40.24 7.50
CA VAL A 228 10.47 41.07 8.25
C VAL A 228 11.71 41.27 7.40
#